data_AF-A0A0B7K6E6-F1
#
_entry.id   AF-A0A0B7K6E6-F1
#
_cell.length_a   1.000
_cell.length_b   1.000
_cell.length_c   1.000
_cell.angle_alpha   90.00
_cell.angle_beta   90.00
_cell.angle_gamma   90.00
#
_symmetry.space_group_name_H-M   'P 1'
#
loop_
_entity.id
_entity.type
_entity.pdbx_description
1 polymer ?
#
loop_
_entity_poly.entity_id
_entity_poly.type
_entity_poly.pdbx_seq_one_letter_code
_entity_poly.pdbx_strand_id
1 'polypeptide(L)'
;MAGPITTPLTTLLGIQHPIVGGGARKTNHDYTNGKLEELIDITIESGAVLFVSAVGVPPKHVIDRLHKAGILVMNMVGHPKHAVKALDLGVDIGAVGVWVGTRFVASAEAGCSEQHKEEVVSCGYDETDRTLVLSGRPLRLKLNDYIRDWHSRPQEIKELCDKGVVPIEKDFDDGKDVDLPHLMGQVAGSIKKVQPAGEIVQEMVQEAVSMLQLGGSYLSGGKSRL
;
A
#
# COMPACT_ATOMS: atom_id res chain seq x y z
N MET A 1 1.22 -27.09 16.31
CA MET A 1 0.80 -25.83 16.95
C MET A 1 2.05 -25.01 17.22
N ALA A 2 2.28 -24.00 16.39
CA ALA A 2 3.22 -22.92 16.65
C ALA A 2 2.38 -21.65 16.57
N GLY A 3 2.44 -20.81 17.61
CA GLY A 3 1.63 -19.59 17.69
C GLY A 3 1.95 -18.60 16.57
N PRO A 4 1.08 -17.62 16.31
CA PRO A 4 1.34 -16.61 15.30
C PRO A 4 2.48 -15.68 15.74
N ILE A 5 3.43 -15.45 14.84
CA ILE A 5 4.49 -14.46 15.01
C ILE A 5 3.96 -13.13 14.44
N THR A 6 3.85 -12.13 15.30
CA THR A 6 3.53 -10.74 14.95
C THR A 6 4.82 -9.94 14.76
N THR A 7 4.84 -8.96 13.86
CA THR A 7 5.97 -8.01 13.76
C THR A 7 5.65 -6.72 14.51
N PRO A 8 6.63 -6.05 15.14
CA PRO A 8 6.43 -4.73 15.77
C PRO A 8 5.88 -3.68 14.80
N LEU A 9 6.29 -3.71 13.52
CA LEU A 9 5.82 -2.79 12.49
C LEU A 9 4.32 -2.96 12.17
N THR A 10 3.84 -4.20 12.11
CA THR A 10 2.41 -4.49 11.88
C THR A 10 1.54 -4.13 13.08
N THR A 11 2.07 -4.22 14.29
CA THR A 11 1.39 -3.78 15.53
C THR A 11 1.34 -2.26 15.62
N LEU A 12 2.45 -1.58 15.29
CA LEU A 12 2.56 -0.12 15.34
C LEU A 12 1.64 0.59 14.33
N LEU A 13 1.51 0.03 13.12
CA LEU A 13 0.77 0.68 12.04
C LEU A 13 -0.73 0.38 12.06
N GLY A 14 -1.22 -0.57 12.87
CA GLY A 14 -2.63 -1.00 12.85
C GLY A 14 -3.07 -1.58 11.49
N ILE A 15 -2.11 -1.95 10.64
CA ILE A 15 -2.33 -2.40 9.27
C ILE A 15 -2.33 -3.94 9.24
N GLN A 16 -3.44 -4.52 8.80
CA GLN A 16 -3.63 -5.98 8.67
C GLN A 16 -3.95 -6.31 7.19
N HIS A 17 -3.19 -7.23 6.58
CA HIS A 17 -3.32 -7.58 5.16
C HIS A 17 -3.31 -9.11 4.95
N PRO A 18 -4.20 -9.71 4.15
CA PRO A 18 -4.12 -11.15 3.88
C PRO A 18 -3.18 -11.48 2.71
N ILE A 19 -2.47 -12.63 2.78
CA ILE A 19 -2.54 -13.75 1.81
C ILE A 19 -1.48 -14.82 2.11
N VAL A 20 -1.91 -16.09 2.07
CA VAL A 20 -1.07 -17.29 2.02
C VAL A 20 -1.47 -18.19 0.84
N GLY A 21 -0.48 -18.73 0.13
CA GLY A 21 -0.64 -19.67 -0.99
C GLY A 21 0.70 -20.25 -1.45
N GLY A 22 0.70 -21.39 -2.16
CA GLY A 22 1.88 -22.26 -2.42
C GLY A 22 3.03 -21.74 -3.29
N GLY A 23 3.02 -20.45 -3.68
CA GLY A 23 4.13 -19.76 -4.36
C GLY A 23 4.65 -18.54 -3.59
N ALA A 24 4.25 -18.45 -2.32
CA ALA A 24 4.61 -17.39 -1.40
C ALA A 24 6.11 -17.38 -1.08
N ARG A 25 6.70 -16.19 -0.91
CA ARG A 25 8.09 -16.10 -0.39
C ARG A 25 8.13 -16.71 1.01
N LYS A 26 9.30 -17.20 1.43
CA LYS A 26 9.48 -17.77 2.78
C LYS A 26 9.15 -16.78 3.90
N THR A 27 9.20 -15.48 3.61
CA THR A 27 8.83 -14.38 4.52
C THR A 27 7.34 -14.02 4.48
N ASN A 28 6.50 -14.78 3.76
CA ASN A 28 5.06 -14.51 3.75
C ASN A 28 4.40 -15.17 4.97
N HIS A 29 3.51 -14.43 5.62
CA HIS A 29 2.77 -14.88 6.79
C HIS A 29 1.26 -14.66 6.58
N ASP A 30 0.43 -15.46 7.26
CA ASP A 30 -1.01 -15.15 7.38
C ASP A 30 -1.21 -14.14 8.50
N TYR A 31 -1.47 -12.89 8.13
CA TYR A 31 -1.70 -11.83 9.11
C TYR A 31 -3.14 -11.81 9.65
N THR A 32 -4.04 -12.61 9.08
CA THR A 32 -5.40 -12.79 9.63
C THR A 32 -5.42 -13.79 10.78
N ASN A 33 -4.34 -14.56 10.99
CA ASN A 33 -4.27 -15.62 12.00
C ASN A 33 -5.46 -16.60 11.88
N GLY A 34 -5.86 -16.95 10.65
CA GLY A 34 -7.03 -17.79 10.39
C GLY A 34 -8.39 -17.12 10.60
N LYS A 35 -8.44 -15.82 10.90
CA LYS A 35 -9.68 -15.06 11.16
C LYS A 35 -10.27 -14.38 9.94
N LEU A 36 -9.82 -14.72 8.74
CA LEU A 36 -10.33 -14.13 7.50
C LEU A 36 -11.86 -14.17 7.45
N GLU A 37 -12.48 -15.30 7.79
CA GLU A 37 -13.94 -15.45 7.72
C GLU A 37 -14.68 -14.50 8.67
N GLU A 38 -14.16 -14.31 9.90
CA GLU A 38 -14.71 -13.40 10.93
C GLU A 38 -14.60 -11.94 10.48
N LEU A 39 -13.47 -11.56 9.89
CA LEU A 39 -13.28 -10.20 9.33
C LEU A 39 -14.25 -9.92 8.18
N ILE A 40 -14.58 -10.93 7.38
CA ILE A 40 -15.58 -10.82 6.31
C ILE A 40 -16.99 -10.69 6.89
N ASP A 41 -17.33 -11.42 7.96
CA ASP A 41 -18.61 -11.24 8.67
C ASP A 41 -18.75 -9.81 9.20
N ILE A 42 -17.72 -9.30 9.90
CA ILE A 42 -17.71 -7.92 10.41
C ILE A 42 -17.87 -6.90 9.27
N THR A 43 -17.21 -7.11 8.14
CA THR A 43 -17.32 -6.23 6.97
C THR A 43 -18.75 -6.18 6.42
N ILE A 44 -19.42 -7.34 6.37
CA ILE A 44 -20.81 -7.44 5.91
C ILE A 44 -21.74 -6.76 6.93
N GLU A 45 -21.58 -7.08 8.21
CA GLU A 45 -22.40 -6.55 9.30
C GLU A 45 -22.24 -5.04 9.49
N SER A 46 -21.06 -4.48 9.19
CA SER A 46 -20.83 -3.03 9.25
C SER A 46 -21.55 -2.26 8.13
N GLY A 47 -22.15 -2.95 7.16
CA GLY A 47 -22.81 -2.34 6.01
C GLY A 47 -21.85 -1.72 4.99
N ALA A 48 -20.64 -2.30 4.86
CA ALA A 48 -19.70 -1.85 3.84
C ALA A 48 -20.30 -2.05 2.44
N VAL A 49 -20.09 -1.08 1.54
CA VAL A 49 -20.59 -1.15 0.15
C VAL A 49 -19.51 -1.54 -0.86
N LEU A 50 -18.24 -1.48 -0.44
CA LEU A 50 -17.07 -1.79 -1.25
C LEU A 50 -16.01 -2.47 -0.39
N PHE A 51 -15.51 -3.61 -0.85
CA PHE A 51 -14.35 -4.30 -0.31
C PHE A 51 -13.17 -4.17 -1.28
N VAL A 52 -12.00 -3.76 -0.80
CA VAL A 52 -10.79 -3.62 -1.62
C VAL A 52 -9.71 -4.59 -1.15
N SER A 53 -9.29 -5.49 -2.03
CA SER A 53 -8.16 -6.37 -1.77
C SER A 53 -6.85 -5.75 -2.29
N ALA A 54 -5.94 -5.50 -1.36
CA ALA A 54 -4.69 -4.81 -1.64
C ALA A 54 -3.57 -5.74 -2.12
N VAL A 55 -3.41 -6.90 -1.48
CA VAL A 55 -2.36 -7.87 -1.78
C VAL A 55 -3.05 -9.14 -2.23
N GLY A 56 -2.77 -9.53 -3.48
CA GLY A 56 -3.35 -10.68 -4.20
C GLY A 56 -4.87 -10.69 -4.24
N VAL A 57 -5.46 -11.81 -4.68
CA VAL A 57 -6.90 -11.90 -5.01
C VAL A 57 -7.63 -12.68 -3.92
N PRO A 58 -8.78 -12.19 -3.40
CA PRO A 58 -9.58 -12.92 -2.43
C PRO A 58 -10.00 -14.30 -2.95
N PRO A 59 -10.14 -15.30 -2.07
CA PRO A 59 -10.72 -16.59 -2.44
C PRO A 59 -12.14 -16.43 -2.99
N LYS A 60 -12.52 -17.30 -3.94
CA LYS A 60 -13.83 -17.24 -4.61
C LYS A 60 -15.02 -17.25 -3.63
N HIS A 61 -14.94 -18.06 -2.57
CA HIS A 61 -16.01 -18.14 -1.58
C HIS A 61 -16.19 -16.83 -0.78
N VAL A 62 -15.11 -16.07 -0.58
CA VAL A 62 -15.18 -14.74 0.04
C VAL A 62 -15.87 -13.76 -0.90
N ILE A 63 -15.49 -13.76 -2.18
CA ILE A 63 -16.12 -12.90 -3.20
C ILE A 63 -17.63 -13.19 -3.27
N ASP A 64 -18.01 -14.47 -3.30
CA ASP A 64 -19.43 -14.88 -3.35
C ASP A 64 -20.23 -14.42 -2.12
N ARG A 65 -19.62 -14.45 -0.93
CA ARG A 65 -20.26 -13.94 0.30
C ARG A 65 -20.48 -12.44 0.23
N LEU A 66 -19.47 -11.69 -0.21
CA LEU A 66 -19.54 -10.23 -0.37
C LEU A 66 -20.60 -9.82 -1.40
N HIS A 67 -20.62 -10.48 -2.57
CA HIS A 67 -21.63 -10.26 -3.61
C HIS A 67 -23.04 -10.57 -3.13
N LYS A 68 -23.24 -11.66 -2.38
CA LYS A 68 -24.56 -11.99 -1.80
C LYS A 68 -25.06 -10.93 -0.81
N ALA A 69 -24.14 -10.23 -0.15
CA ALA A 69 -24.44 -9.10 0.72
C ALA A 69 -24.59 -7.75 -0.04
N GLY A 70 -24.46 -7.75 -1.37
CA GLY A 70 -24.54 -6.54 -2.19
C GLY A 70 -23.28 -5.67 -2.15
N ILE A 71 -22.15 -6.22 -1.70
CA ILE A 71 -20.88 -5.52 -1.57
C ILE A 71 -20.06 -5.70 -2.84
N LEU A 72 -19.59 -4.59 -3.43
CA LEU A 72 -18.71 -4.62 -4.59
C LEU A 72 -17.29 -5.02 -4.17
N VAL A 73 -16.57 -5.72 -5.04
CA VAL A 73 -15.19 -6.16 -4.83
C VAL A 73 -14.27 -5.46 -5.82
N MET A 74 -13.25 -4.78 -5.30
CA MET A 74 -12.15 -4.19 -6.06
C MET A 74 -10.83 -4.87 -5.69
N ASN A 75 -9.92 -4.99 -6.64
CA ASN A 75 -8.64 -5.67 -6.42
C ASN A 75 -7.46 -4.89 -7.01
N MET A 76 -6.42 -4.64 -6.21
CA MET A 76 -5.17 -4.06 -6.69
C MET A 76 -4.35 -5.09 -7.47
N VAL A 77 -3.88 -4.70 -8.66
CA VAL A 77 -3.11 -5.58 -9.56
C VAL A 77 -1.72 -5.02 -9.81
N GLY A 78 -0.69 -5.75 -9.37
CA GLY A 78 0.72 -5.38 -9.59
C GLY A 78 1.36 -5.96 -10.87
N HIS A 79 0.64 -6.82 -11.61
CA HIS A 79 1.12 -7.44 -12.85
C HIS A 79 -0.09 -7.79 -13.74
N PRO A 80 -0.02 -7.64 -15.09
CA PRO A 80 -1.15 -7.90 -15.99
C PRO A 80 -1.82 -9.27 -15.79
N LYS A 81 -1.02 -10.33 -15.60
CA LYS A 81 -1.52 -11.69 -15.29
C LYS A 81 -2.46 -11.76 -14.07
N HIS A 82 -2.32 -10.87 -13.09
CA HIS A 82 -3.18 -10.83 -11.91
C HIS A 82 -4.55 -10.21 -12.23
N ALA A 83 -4.62 -9.32 -13.22
CA ALA A 83 -5.90 -8.74 -13.67
C ALA A 83 -6.79 -9.80 -14.32
N VAL A 84 -6.21 -10.70 -15.13
CA VAL A 84 -6.94 -11.84 -15.71
C VAL A 84 -7.52 -12.73 -14.61
N LYS A 85 -6.68 -13.15 -13.65
CA LYS A 85 -7.12 -13.96 -12.51
C LYS A 85 -8.20 -13.26 -11.66
N ALA A 86 -8.07 -11.96 -11.44
CA ALA A 86 -9.05 -11.17 -10.69
C ALA A 86 -10.40 -11.13 -11.42
N LEU A 87 -10.39 -10.93 -12.74
CA LEU A 87 -11.59 -10.94 -13.58
C LEU A 87 -12.27 -12.32 -13.56
N ASP A 88 -11.50 -13.39 -13.74
CA ASP A 88 -12.01 -14.77 -13.72
C ASP A 88 -12.69 -15.13 -12.38
N LEU A 89 -12.25 -14.49 -11.29
CA LEU A 89 -12.80 -14.68 -9.95
C LEU A 89 -13.99 -13.76 -9.64
N GLY A 90 -14.33 -12.83 -10.53
CA GLY A 90 -15.52 -11.96 -10.42
C GLY A 90 -15.27 -10.61 -9.76
N VAL A 91 -14.06 -10.04 -9.83
CA VAL A 91 -13.81 -8.66 -9.36
C VAL A 91 -14.59 -7.65 -10.22
N ASP A 92 -15.31 -6.74 -9.55
CA ASP A 92 -16.28 -5.82 -10.18
C ASP A 92 -15.65 -4.55 -10.75
N ILE A 93 -14.62 -4.00 -10.08
CA ILE A 93 -14.05 -2.69 -10.41
C ILE A 93 -12.57 -2.78 -10.75
N GLY A 94 -12.21 -2.30 -11.96
CA GLY A 94 -10.84 -2.14 -12.46
C GLY A 94 -10.35 -0.68 -12.43
N ALA A 95 -9.56 -0.26 -13.42
CA ALA A 95 -8.94 1.07 -13.48
C ALA A 95 -9.91 2.19 -13.93
N VAL A 96 -10.97 2.44 -13.16
CA VAL A 96 -11.92 3.55 -13.36
C VAL A 96 -11.75 4.69 -12.33
N GLY A 97 -10.72 4.60 -11.50
CA GLY A 97 -10.38 5.57 -10.47
C GLY A 97 -8.89 5.50 -10.09
N VAL A 98 -8.47 6.40 -9.20
CA VAL A 98 -7.10 6.46 -8.68
C VAL A 98 -7.07 6.09 -7.20
N TRP A 99 -6.08 5.29 -6.80
CA TRP A 99 -5.77 5.01 -5.40
C TRP A 99 -4.63 5.91 -4.96
N VAL A 100 -4.85 6.75 -3.94
CA VAL A 100 -3.87 7.74 -3.50
C VAL A 100 -3.55 7.54 -2.02
N GLY A 101 -2.26 7.30 -1.73
CA GLY A 101 -1.76 7.09 -0.36
C GLY A 101 -1.04 8.31 0.20
N THR A 102 0.21 8.54 -0.23
CA THR A 102 1.13 9.52 0.37
C THR A 102 0.56 10.94 0.51
N ARG A 103 -0.26 11.40 -0.43
CA ARG A 103 -0.93 12.72 -0.35
C ARG A 103 -1.85 12.83 0.86
N PHE A 104 -2.54 11.76 1.25
CA PHE A 104 -3.44 11.73 2.40
C PHE A 104 -2.72 11.46 3.73
N VAL A 105 -1.45 11.01 3.71
CA VAL A 105 -0.64 11.01 4.95
C VAL A 105 -0.47 12.44 5.44
N ALA A 106 -0.19 13.39 4.53
CA ALA A 106 -0.12 14.82 4.83
C ALA A 106 -1.52 15.47 4.81
N SER A 107 -2.50 14.87 5.50
CA SER A 107 -3.80 15.48 5.78
C SER A 107 -4.00 15.76 7.27
N ALA A 108 -4.87 16.72 7.60
CA ALA A 108 -5.16 17.07 8.99
C ALA A 108 -5.79 15.90 9.77
N GLU A 109 -6.61 15.11 9.09
CA GLU A 109 -7.40 13.99 9.62
C GLU A 109 -6.61 12.68 9.71
N ALA A 110 -5.43 12.60 9.09
CA ALA A 110 -4.62 11.39 9.14
C ALA A 110 -4.17 11.08 10.58
N GLY A 111 -4.45 9.85 11.03
CA GLY A 111 -4.14 9.38 12.39
C GLY A 111 -2.68 8.95 12.60
N CYS A 112 -1.79 9.20 11.64
CA CYS A 112 -0.35 9.01 11.82
C CYS A 112 0.26 10.11 12.71
N SER A 113 1.50 9.90 13.16
CA SER A 113 2.22 10.93 13.92
C SER A 113 2.42 12.21 13.12
N GLU A 114 2.49 13.35 13.82
CA GLU A 114 2.81 14.65 13.19
C GLU A 114 4.18 14.61 12.51
N GLN A 115 5.15 13.93 13.11
CA GLN A 115 6.44 13.66 12.48
C GLN A 115 6.29 12.98 11.11
N HIS A 116 5.42 11.98 10.95
CA HIS A 116 5.22 11.35 9.63
C HIS A 116 4.67 12.33 8.61
N LYS A 117 3.77 13.23 9.01
CA LYS A 117 3.24 14.29 8.13
C LYS A 117 4.34 15.25 7.70
N GLU A 118 5.17 15.70 8.64
CA GLU A 118 6.32 16.59 8.40
C GLU A 118 7.37 15.93 7.49
N GLU A 119 7.63 14.65 7.70
CA GLU A 119 8.57 13.86 6.90
C GLU A 119 8.10 13.71 5.45
N VAL A 120 6.79 13.58 5.21
CA VAL A 120 6.20 13.61 3.87
C VAL A 120 6.36 14.97 3.20
N VAL A 121 6.08 16.06 3.93
CA VAL A 121 6.13 17.43 3.37
C VAL A 121 7.57 17.89 3.09
N SER A 122 8.52 17.47 3.92
CA SER A 122 9.94 17.81 3.78
C SER A 122 10.68 16.93 2.76
N CYS A 123 10.10 15.79 2.35
CA CYS A 123 10.75 14.84 1.46
C CYS A 123 11.00 15.43 0.05
N GLY A 124 12.20 15.25 -0.47
CA GLY A 124 12.59 15.46 -1.86
C GLY A 124 12.20 14.30 -2.80
N TYR A 125 12.48 14.45 -4.10
CA TYR A 125 12.15 13.44 -5.11
C TYR A 125 13.07 12.20 -5.08
N ASP A 126 14.28 12.37 -4.55
CA ASP A 126 15.39 11.42 -4.51
C ASP A 126 15.64 10.83 -3.11
N GLU A 127 14.82 11.19 -2.13
CA GLU A 127 14.99 10.76 -0.73
C GLU A 127 14.24 9.47 -0.37
N THR A 128 13.52 8.87 -1.32
CA THR A 128 12.84 7.58 -1.10
C THR A 128 13.47 6.46 -1.90
N ASP A 129 13.55 5.28 -1.31
CA ASP A 129 13.98 4.07 -2.02
C ASP A 129 13.19 2.84 -1.59
N ARG A 130 13.36 1.75 -2.34
CA ARG A 130 12.79 0.44 -2.04
C ARG A 130 13.75 -0.34 -1.17
N THR A 131 13.19 -1.03 -0.18
CA THR A 131 13.95 -1.90 0.72
C THR A 131 13.23 -3.22 0.97
N LEU A 132 13.99 -4.23 1.38
CA LEU A 132 13.46 -5.49 1.92
C LEU A 132 13.52 -5.53 3.45
N VAL A 133 14.17 -4.55 4.09
CA VAL A 133 14.50 -4.56 5.52
C VAL A 133 13.27 -4.68 6.42
N LEU A 134 12.16 -4.05 6.04
CA LEU A 134 10.95 -3.97 6.86
C LEU A 134 10.04 -5.20 6.79
N SER A 135 10.06 -5.96 5.69
CA SER A 135 9.06 -7.02 5.46
C SER A 135 9.54 -8.23 4.64
N GLY A 136 10.80 -8.22 4.18
CA GLY A 136 11.29 -9.17 3.18
C GLY A 136 10.67 -8.99 1.78
N ARG A 137 9.78 -8.00 1.60
CA ARG A 137 9.14 -7.63 0.34
C ARG A 137 9.53 -6.20 -0.03
N PRO A 138 9.63 -5.88 -1.34
CA PRO A 138 9.95 -4.53 -1.76
C PRO A 138 8.90 -3.53 -1.24
N LEU A 139 9.32 -2.66 -0.33
CA LEU A 139 8.54 -1.55 0.22
C LEU A 139 9.28 -0.26 -0.05
N ARG A 140 8.56 0.80 -0.43
CA ARG A 140 9.14 2.14 -0.62
C ARG A 140 8.90 3.00 0.62
N LEU A 141 9.93 3.72 1.02
CA LEU A 141 9.95 4.58 2.21
C LEU A 141 10.94 5.74 2.04
N LYS A 142 10.87 6.73 2.92
CA LYS A 142 11.91 7.76 3.04
C LYS A 142 13.14 7.18 3.73
N LEU A 143 14.31 7.39 3.14
CA LEU A 143 15.57 6.87 3.65
C LEU A 143 16.02 7.61 4.90
N ASN A 144 16.14 6.89 6.01
CA ASN A 144 16.85 7.33 7.21
C ASN A 144 18.18 6.57 7.37
N ASP A 145 18.95 6.90 8.40
CA ASP A 145 20.27 6.31 8.64
C ASP A 145 20.19 4.80 8.88
N TYR A 146 19.13 4.32 9.54
CA TYR A 146 18.88 2.90 9.75
C TYR A 146 18.81 2.12 8.44
N ILE A 147 18.04 2.62 7.46
CA ILE A 147 17.94 1.95 6.16
C ILE A 147 19.22 2.10 5.33
N ARG A 148 19.90 3.25 5.42
CA ARG A 148 21.19 3.46 4.73
C ARG A 148 22.26 2.49 5.24
N ASP A 149 22.32 2.22 6.55
CA ASP A 149 23.20 1.21 7.13
C ASP A 149 22.92 -0.18 6.54
N TRP A 150 21.66 -0.61 6.55
CA TRP A 150 21.28 -1.89 5.94
C TRP A 150 21.60 -1.96 4.45
N HIS A 151 21.36 -0.88 3.71
CA HIS A 151 21.66 -0.79 2.27
C HIS A 151 23.16 -0.86 1.96
N SER A 152 24.03 -0.54 2.93
CA SER A 152 25.48 -0.76 2.80
C SER A 152 25.89 -2.24 2.84
N ARG A 153 24.98 -3.13 3.30
CA ARG A 153 25.20 -4.58 3.47
C ARG A 153 24.16 -5.42 2.69
N PRO A 154 24.01 -5.23 1.36
CA PRO A 154 22.91 -5.84 0.59
C PRO A 154 22.95 -7.37 0.54
N GLN A 155 24.14 -7.96 0.66
CA GLN A 155 24.32 -9.41 0.70
C GLN A 155 23.71 -10.02 1.98
N GLU A 156 23.85 -9.34 3.12
CA GLU A 156 23.27 -9.80 4.39
C GLU A 156 21.74 -9.75 4.35
N ILE A 157 21.15 -8.68 3.80
CA ILE A 157 19.70 -8.58 3.56
C ILE A 157 19.22 -9.80 2.77
N LYS A 158 19.91 -10.11 1.66
CA LYS A 158 19.55 -11.23 0.79
C LYS A 158 19.61 -12.56 1.53
N GLU A 159 20.70 -12.82 2.26
CA GLU A 159 20.89 -14.07 3.01
C GLU A 159 19.84 -14.29 4.10
N LEU A 160 19.47 -13.22 4.81
CA LEU A 160 18.38 -13.26 5.80
C LEU A 160 17.04 -13.58 5.13
N CYS A 161 16.70 -12.86 4.06
CA CYS A 161 15.44 -13.07 3.34
C CYS A 161 15.35 -14.48 2.71
N ASP A 162 16.47 -15.02 2.19
CA ASP A 162 16.55 -16.38 1.63
C ASP A 162 16.32 -17.47 2.70
N LYS A 163 16.66 -17.16 3.95
CA LYS A 163 16.38 -17.98 5.14
C LYS A 163 14.98 -17.74 5.72
N GLY A 164 14.24 -16.75 5.22
CA GLY A 164 12.92 -16.38 5.70
C GLY A 164 12.93 -15.44 6.91
N VAL A 165 14.06 -14.82 7.24
CA VAL A 165 14.20 -13.86 8.33
C VAL A 165 14.10 -12.44 7.78
N VAL A 166 13.26 -11.59 8.37
CA VAL A 166 13.17 -10.18 8.00
C VAL A 166 14.27 -9.39 8.74
N PRO A 167 15.07 -8.54 8.07
CA PRO A 167 16.19 -7.85 8.70
C PRO A 167 15.81 -7.02 9.94
N ILE A 168 14.69 -6.30 9.91
CA ILE A 168 14.24 -5.51 11.07
C ILE A 168 13.84 -6.38 12.27
N GLU A 169 13.26 -7.56 12.03
CA GLU A 169 12.90 -8.49 13.10
C GLU A 169 14.15 -9.00 13.81
N LYS A 170 15.19 -9.35 13.05
CA LYS A 170 16.49 -9.73 13.61
C LYS A 170 17.06 -8.62 14.51
N ASP A 171 17.02 -7.37 14.08
CA ASP A 171 17.53 -6.26 14.89
C ASP A 171 16.72 -6.05 16.18
N PHE A 172 15.39 -6.23 16.13
CA PHE A 172 14.55 -6.20 17.33
C PHE A 172 14.85 -7.37 18.27
N ASP A 173 15.01 -8.59 17.74
CA ASP A 173 15.36 -9.79 18.52
C ASP A 173 16.74 -9.65 19.18
N ASP A 174 17.68 -8.96 18.52
CA ASP A 174 18.99 -8.61 19.04
C ASP A 174 18.96 -7.45 20.06
N GLY A 175 17.78 -6.86 20.30
CA GLY A 175 17.58 -5.75 21.25
C GLY A 175 18.17 -4.42 20.78
N LYS A 176 18.33 -4.22 19.47
CA LYS A 176 18.82 -2.95 18.92
C LYS A 176 17.75 -1.88 18.97
N ASP A 177 18.18 -0.65 19.21
CA ASP A 177 17.35 0.53 18.99
C ASP A 177 17.21 0.78 17.48
N VAL A 178 15.98 0.85 17.01
CA VAL A 178 15.65 0.93 15.58
C VAL A 178 14.86 2.20 15.32
N ASP A 179 15.46 3.11 14.55
CA ASP A 179 14.75 4.26 14.00
C ASP A 179 13.86 3.82 12.82
N LEU A 180 12.55 3.80 13.05
CA LEU A 180 11.59 3.32 12.07
C LEU A 180 11.38 4.34 10.95
N PRO A 181 11.65 3.97 9.68
CA PRO A 181 11.46 4.90 8.58
C PRO A 181 9.97 5.12 8.27
N HIS A 182 9.68 6.27 7.70
CA HIS A 182 8.33 6.63 7.28
C HIS A 182 7.97 6.10 5.90
N LEU A 183 6.88 5.33 5.81
CA LEU A 183 6.36 4.83 4.54
C LEU A 183 5.77 5.98 3.72
N MET A 184 6.27 6.16 2.50
CA MET A 184 5.78 7.14 1.54
C MET A 184 6.27 6.83 0.12
N GLY A 185 5.58 7.36 -0.89
CA GLY A 185 5.97 7.29 -2.28
C GLY A 185 6.80 8.50 -2.72
N GLN A 186 7.44 8.41 -3.88
CA GLN A 186 8.24 9.50 -4.47
C GLN A 186 7.45 10.80 -4.69
N VAL A 187 6.12 10.72 -4.80
CA VAL A 187 5.23 11.88 -4.91
C VAL A 187 5.29 12.80 -3.67
N ALA A 188 5.88 12.35 -2.55
CA ALA A 188 6.22 13.20 -1.41
C ALA A 188 7.00 14.45 -1.83
N GLY A 189 7.89 14.33 -2.83
CA GLY A 189 8.59 15.44 -3.47
C GLY A 189 7.70 16.57 -4.02
N SER A 190 6.43 16.29 -4.31
CA SER A 190 5.43 17.26 -4.79
C SER A 190 4.45 17.73 -3.70
N ILE A 191 4.50 17.15 -2.51
CA ILE A 191 3.60 17.47 -1.40
C ILE A 191 4.26 18.52 -0.51
N LYS A 192 3.64 19.71 -0.40
CA LYS A 192 4.27 20.90 0.23
C LYS A 192 3.55 21.47 1.43
N LYS A 193 2.39 20.92 1.80
CA LYS A 193 1.58 21.40 2.92
C LYS A 193 0.75 20.25 3.49
N VAL A 194 0.56 20.26 4.81
CA VAL A 194 -0.53 19.52 5.45
C VAL A 194 -1.81 20.34 5.28
N GLN A 195 -2.90 19.69 4.88
CA GLN A 195 -4.18 20.37 4.64
C GLN A 195 -5.37 19.41 4.85
N PRO A 196 -6.61 19.91 5.00
CA PRO A 196 -7.77 19.04 5.12
C PRO A 196 -7.94 18.07 3.94
N ALA A 197 -8.35 16.84 4.22
CA ALA A 197 -8.58 15.81 3.20
C ALA A 197 -9.63 16.23 2.16
N GLY A 198 -10.66 16.98 2.60
CA GLY A 198 -11.67 17.53 1.70
C GLY A 198 -11.06 18.49 0.65
N GLU A 199 -10.12 19.34 1.06
CA GLU A 199 -9.41 20.26 0.16
C GLU A 199 -8.50 19.49 -0.81
N ILE A 200 -7.79 18.46 -0.33
CA ILE A 200 -6.99 17.57 -1.19
C ILE A 200 -7.84 17.00 -2.33
N VAL A 201 -9.02 16.45 -2.01
CA VAL A 201 -9.92 15.85 -3.02
C VAL A 201 -10.39 16.90 -4.02
N GLN A 202 -10.80 18.07 -3.54
CA GLN A 202 -11.29 19.16 -4.40
C GLN A 202 -10.19 19.66 -5.35
N GLU A 203 -8.99 19.91 -4.84
CA GLU A 203 -7.83 20.32 -5.65
C GLU A 203 -7.53 19.25 -6.71
N MET A 204 -7.43 17.98 -6.33
CA MET A 204 -7.14 16.88 -7.27
C MET A 204 -8.18 16.76 -8.39
N VAL A 205 -9.48 16.86 -8.06
CA VAL A 205 -10.55 16.79 -9.07
C VAL A 205 -10.51 18.01 -9.98
N GLN A 206 -10.36 19.21 -9.42
CA GLN A 206 -10.31 20.46 -10.19
C GLN A 206 -9.10 20.50 -11.14
N GLU A 207 -7.94 20.07 -10.67
CA GLU A 207 -6.72 19.96 -11.49
C GLU A 207 -6.90 18.92 -12.60
N ALA A 208 -7.47 17.75 -12.28
CA ALA A 208 -7.75 16.72 -13.29
C ALA A 208 -8.68 17.25 -14.39
N VAL A 209 -9.77 17.93 -14.03
CA VAL A 209 -10.69 18.56 -15.00
C VAL A 209 -9.95 19.59 -15.86
N SER A 210 -9.16 20.46 -15.24
CA SER A 210 -8.40 21.50 -15.94
C SER A 210 -7.41 20.90 -16.95
N MET A 211 -6.69 19.85 -16.55
CA MET A 211 -5.73 19.15 -17.41
C MET A 211 -6.41 18.38 -18.54
N LEU A 212 -7.59 17.79 -18.30
CA LEU A 212 -8.37 17.13 -19.36
C LEU A 212 -8.90 18.13 -20.39
N GLN A 213 -9.38 19.30 -19.95
CA GLN A 213 -9.80 20.37 -20.86
C GLN A 213 -8.63 20.91 -21.69
N LEU A 214 -7.48 21.14 -21.04
CA LEU A 214 -6.26 21.56 -21.73
C LEU A 214 -5.81 20.52 -22.76
N GLY A 215 -5.79 19.23 -22.38
CA GLY A 215 -5.47 18.13 -23.29
C GLY A 215 -6.42 18.07 -24.49
N GLY A 216 -7.73 18.28 -24.27
CA GLY A 216 -8.72 18.40 -25.32
C GLY A 216 -8.40 19.53 -26.31
N SER A 217 -7.90 20.67 -25.84
CA SER A 217 -7.52 21.79 -26.70
C SER A 217 -6.45 21.42 -27.73
N TYR A 218 -5.48 20.58 -27.36
CA TYR A 218 -4.43 20.09 -28.25
C TYR A 218 -4.95 19.14 -29.34
N LEU A 219 -6.04 18.43 -29.07
CA LEU A 219 -6.70 17.53 -30.02
C LEU A 219 -7.66 18.27 -30.95
N SER A 220 -8.30 19.34 -30.45
CA SER A 220 -9.23 20.18 -31.21
C SER A 220 -8.53 21.30 -32.00
N GLY A 221 -7.22 21.49 -31.81
CA GLY A 221 -6.40 22.52 -32.44
C GLY A 221 -6.12 22.26 -33.93
N GLY A 222 -7.13 22.53 -34.77
CA GLY A 222 -7.00 22.87 -36.19
C GLY A 222 -6.77 21.71 -37.16
N LYS A 223 -7.73 21.49 -38.08
CA LYS A 223 -7.39 20.94 -39.40
C LYS A 223 -6.26 21.79 -39.96
N SER A 224 -5.07 21.20 -40.08
CA SER A 224 -3.95 21.80 -40.81
C SER A 224 -4.49 22.33 -42.14
N ARG A 225 -4.36 23.63 -42.38
CA ARG A 225 -4.55 24.22 -43.70
C ARG A 225 -3.25 24.00 -44.48
N LEU A 226 -3.03 22.74 -44.87
CA LEU A 226 -2.12 22.38 -45.96
C LEU A 226 -2.98 21.76 -47.06
#